data_AF-A0A1V4DIU6-F1
#
_entry.id   AF-A0A1V4DIU6-F1
#
_cell.length_a   1.000
_cell.length_b   1.000
_cell.length_c   1.000
_cell.angle_alpha   90.00
_cell.angle_beta   90.00
_cell.angle_gamma   90.00
#
_symmetry.space_group_name_H-M   'P 1'
#
loop_
_entity.id
_entity.type
_entity.pdbx_description
1 polymer ?
#
loop_
_entity_poly.entity_id
_entity_poly.type
_entity_poly.pdbx_seq_one_letter_code
_entity_poly.pdbx_strand_id
1 'polypeptide(L)' 'MEKIFDSKKSILTFKAVGDDKPRKQTLANLKESATDENILDLGDIFDSLAPKDEPLERLSIVNTHHYDM' A
#
# COMPACT_ATOMS: atom_id res chain seq x y z
N MET A 1 -7.91 20.14 -20.14
CA MET A 1 -8.21 19.05 -19.19
C MET A 1 -7.24 19.17 -18.03
N GLU A 2 -7.75 19.55 -16.87
CA GLU A 2 -6.98 19.52 -15.62
C GLU A 2 -6.99 18.10 -15.05
N LYS A 3 -5.86 17.66 -14.49
CA LYS A 3 -5.76 16.36 -13.83
C LYS A 3 -6.15 16.55 -12.36
N ILE A 4 -7.26 15.96 -11.96
CA ILE A 4 -7.80 16.09 -10.61
C ILE A 4 -7.49 14.81 -9.83
N PHE A 5 -6.94 14.97 -8.63
CA PHE A 5 -6.66 13.84 -7.72
C PHE A 5 -7.95 13.27 -7.14
N ASP A 6 -8.09 11.94 -7.20
CA ASP A 6 -9.22 11.23 -6.59
C ASP A 6 -8.82 10.53 -5.30
N SER A 7 -7.81 9.67 -5.38
CA SER A 7 -7.44 8.81 -4.27
C SER A 7 -6.03 8.26 -4.40
N LYS A 8 -5.45 8.03 -3.23
CA LYS A 8 -4.22 7.26 -3.05
C LYS A 8 -4.45 6.19 -1.99
N LYS A 9 -3.96 4.99 -2.26
CA LYS A 9 -4.00 3.87 -1.31
C LYS A 9 -2.74 3.01 -1.42
N SER A 10 -2.35 2.37 -0.33
CA SER A 10 -1.35 1.32 -0.33
C SER A 10 -1.99 -0.04 -0.04
N ILE A 11 -1.46 -1.08 -0.66
CA ILE A 11 -1.89 -2.47 -0.46
C ILE A 11 -0.67 -3.25 0.00
N LEU A 12 -0.69 -3.66 1.27
CA LEU A 12 0.31 -4.53 1.87
C LEU A 12 -0.16 -5.98 1.69
N THR A 13 0.74 -6.83 1.21
CA THR A 13 0.48 -8.26 0.99
C THR A 13 1.42 -9.06 1.88
N PHE A 14 0.86 -9.83 2.80
CA PHE A 14 1.60 -10.68 3.74
C PHE A 14 1.36 -12.13 3.37
N LYS A 15 2.37 -12.97 3.57
CA LYS A 15 2.25 -14.40 3.27
C LYS A 15 2.85 -15.23 4.38
N ALA A 16 1.98 -15.88 5.15
CA ALA A 16 2.41 -16.78 6.20
C ALA A 16 2.96 -18.10 5.63
N VAL A 17 3.92 -18.70 6.33
CA VAL A 17 4.38 -20.05 6.03
C VAL A 17 3.22 -21.04 6.20
N GLY A 18 2.85 -21.72 5.12
CA GLY A 18 1.73 -22.68 5.12
C GLY A 18 0.37 -22.09 4.74
N ASP A 19 0.26 -20.77 4.50
CA ASP A 19 -0.95 -20.19 3.95
C ASP A 19 -1.06 -20.50 2.44
N ASP A 20 -2.22 -21.02 2.03
CA ASP A 20 -2.53 -21.28 0.61
C ASP A 20 -2.64 -19.98 -0.20
N LYS A 21 -2.99 -18.86 0.45
CA LYS A 21 -3.18 -17.55 -0.19
C LYS A 21 -2.63 -16.43 0.67
N PRO A 22 -2.01 -15.40 0.06
CA PRO A 22 -1.52 -14.25 0.80
C PRO A 22 -2.68 -13.41 1.34
N ARG A 23 -2.46 -12.82 2.52
CA ARG A 23 -3.37 -11.87 3.16
C ARG A 23 -3.06 -10.47 2.66
N LYS A 24 -4.10 -9.64 2.55
CA LYS A 24 -3.97 -8.27 2.03
C LYS A 24 -4.57 -7.28 3.01
N GLN A 25 -3.80 -6.24 3.32
CA GLN A 25 -4.27 -5.09 4.08
C GLN A 25 -4.20 -3.85 3.18
N THR A 26 -5.30 -3.08 3.14
CA THR A 26 -5.35 -1.85 2.36
C THR A 26 -5.38 -0.65 3.30
N LEU A 27 -4.45 0.28 3.11
CA LEU A 27 -4.50 1.60 3.73
C LEU A 27 -5.05 2.57 2.68
N ALA A 28 -6.32 2.93 2.81
CA ALA A 28 -7.02 3.83 1.91
C ALA A 28 -7.01 5.28 2.41
N ASN A 29 -7.44 6.21 1.56
CA ASN A 29 -7.56 7.64 1.87
C ASN A 29 -6.22 8.29 2.26
N LEU A 30 -5.13 7.86 1.61
CA LEU A 30 -3.86 8.55 1.72
C LEU A 30 -3.99 9.91 1.02
N LYS A 31 -3.38 10.93 1.62
CA LYS A 31 -3.36 12.28 1.05
C LYS A 31 -2.56 12.26 -0.26
N GLU A 32 -2.95 13.11 -1.21
CA GLU A 32 -2.17 13.32 -2.44
C GLU A 32 -0.71 13.67 -2.15
N SER A 33 -0.48 14.48 -1.11
CA SER A 33 0.85 14.91 -0.69
C SER A 33 1.68 13.83 0.01
N ALA A 34 1.13 12.64 0.28
CA ALA A 34 1.93 11.54 0.83
C ALA A 34 2.85 11.01 -0.28
N THR A 35 4.16 11.16 -0.11
CA THR A 35 5.15 10.68 -1.09
C THR A 35 5.19 9.15 -1.12
N ASP A 36 5.72 8.60 -2.21
CA ASP A 36 5.88 7.15 -2.32
C ASP A 36 6.93 6.63 -1.32
N GLU A 37 7.98 7.42 -1.05
CA GLU A 37 9.00 7.12 -0.04
C GLU A 37 8.40 7.00 1.35
N ASN A 38 7.55 7.94 1.78
CA ASN A 38 6.89 7.87 3.09
C ASN A 38 6.02 6.62 3.23
N ILE A 39 5.43 6.14 2.12
CA ILE A 39 4.60 4.93 2.11
C ILE A 39 5.46 3.67 2.13
N LEU A 40 6.63 3.70 1.49
CA LEU A 40 7.63 2.62 1.56
C LEU A 40 8.21 2.50 2.96
N ASP A 41 8.61 3.62 3.58
CA ASP A 41 9.10 3.66 4.97
C ASP A 41 8.06 3.10 5.95
N LEU A 42 6.77 3.42 5.73
CA LEU A 42 5.68 2.83 6.50
C LEU A 42 5.57 1.31 6.26
N GLY A 43 5.79 0.85 5.03
CA GLY A 43 5.86 -0.56 4.68
C GLY A 43 6.97 -1.30 5.45
N ASP A 44 8.15 -0.71 5.53
CA ASP A 44 9.29 -1.27 6.29
C ASP A 44 8.97 -1.38 7.79
N ILE A 45 8.26 -0.40 8.35
CA ILE A 45 7.77 -0.48 9.73
C ILE A 45 6.80 -1.67 9.88
N PHE A 46 5.85 -1.84 8.95
CA PHE A 46 4.93 -2.97 8.99
C PHE A 46 5.62 -4.31 8.87
N ASP A 47 6.63 -4.44 8.00
CA ASP A 47 7.43 -5.66 7.88
C ASP A 47 8.21 -5.95 9.18
N SER A 48 8.80 -4.92 9.80
CA SER A 48 9.53 -5.09 11.06
C SER A 48 8.65 -5.52 12.25
N LEU A 49 7.38 -5.16 12.22
CA LEU A 49 6.37 -5.52 13.22
C LEU A 49 5.66 -6.83 12.90
N ALA A 50 5.80 -7.34 11.67
CA ALA A 50 5.14 -8.55 11.25
C ALA A 50 5.72 -9.79 11.97
N PRO A 51 4.91 -10.83 12.20
CA PRO A 51 5.42 -12.12 12.66
C PRO A 51 6.50 -12.64 11.70
N LYS A 52 7.56 -13.26 12.22
CA LYS A 52 8.68 -13.77 11.39
C LYS A 52 8.25 -14.84 10.38
N ASP A 53 7.18 -15.55 10.68
CA ASP A 53 6.55 -16.56 9.84
C ASP A 53 5.51 -15.98 8.88
N GLU A 54 5.23 -14.67 8.94
CA GLU A 54 4.31 -13.93 8.06
C GLU A 54 4.90 -12.57 7.65
N PRO A 55 6.02 -12.53 6.92
CA PRO A 55 6.63 -11.28 6.49
C PRO A 55 5.77 -10.54 5.44
N LEU A 56 6.06 -9.25 5.27
CA LEU A 56 5.52 -8.46 4.16
C LEU A 56 6.17 -8.95 2.86
N GLU A 57 5.37 -9.57 1.99
CA GLU A 57 5.84 -10.08 0.69
C GLU A 57 5.87 -8.97 -0.37
N ARG A 58 4.90 -8.04 -0.29
CA ARG A 58 4.75 -7.00 -1.32
C ARG A 58 4.00 -5.78 -0.81
N LEU A 59 4.47 -4.61 -1.22
CA LEU A 59 3.75 -3.35 -1.13
C LEU A 59 3.37 -2.86 -2.54
N SER A 60 2.16 -2.33 -2.70
CA SER A 60 1.73 -1.68 -3.95
C SER A 60 1.06 -0.35 -3.64
N ILE A 61 1.44 0.70 -4.38
CA ILE A 61 0.85 2.04 -4.28
C ILE A 61 -0.06 2.25 -5.48
N VAL A 62 -1.29 2.69 -5.23
CA VAL A 62 -2.28 2.95 -6.29
C VAL A 62 -2.71 4.40 -6.20
N ASN A 63 -2.43 5.15 -7.26
CA ASN A 63 -2.81 6.55 -7.45
C ASN A 63 -3.86 6.67 -8.55
N THR A 64 -5.02 7.23 -8.21
CA THR A 64 -6.13 7.41 -9.16
C THR A 64 -6.37 8.90 -9.38
N HIS A 65 -6.57 9.27 -10.64
CA HIS A 65 -6.88 10.63 -11.06
C HIS A 65 -7.92 10.57 -12.18
N HIS A 66 -8.75 11.62 -12.29
CA HIS A 66 -9.60 11.86 -13.43
C HIS A 66 -9.20 13.16 -14.15
N TYR A 67 -9.78 13.37 -15.33
CA TYR A 67 -9.55 14.55 -16.14
C TYR A 67 -10.87 15.30 -16.30
N ASP A 68 -10.85 16.61 -16.03
CA ASP A 68 -12.03 17.45 -16.27
C ASP A 68 -12.23 17.59 -17.79
N MET A 69 -13.42 17.22 -18.27
CA MET A 69 -13.78 17.19 -19.70
C MET A 69 -14.12 18.57 -20.25
#